data_AF-A0A9D2M829-F1
#
_entry.id   AF-A0A9D2M829-F1
#
_cell.length_a   1.000
_cell.length_b   1.000
_cell.length_c   1.000
_cell.angle_alpha   90.00
_cell.angle_beta   90.00
_cell.angle_gamma   90.00
#
_symmetry.space_group_name_H-M   'P 1'
#
loop_
_entity.id
_entity.type
_entity.pdbx_description
1 polymer ?
#
loop_
_entity_poly.entity_id
_entity_poly.type
_entity_poly.pdbx_seq_one_letter_code
_entity_poly.pdbx_strand_id
1 'polypeptide(L)' 'MGIKIKINQSALEKAVKEAAMAKAMEMTYDIECPHCHVAINVPVGQSVCPTCGGEIDLKLKLD' A
#
# COMPACT_ATOMS: atom_id res chain seq x y z
N MET A 1 34.46 -16.49 -20.92
CA MET A 1 34.05 -16.61 -19.50
C MET A 1 32.57 -16.26 -19.42
N GLY A 2 31.70 -17.25 -19.18
CA GLY A 2 30.25 -17.03 -19.11
C GLY A 2 29.83 -16.70 -17.67
N ILE A 3 29.38 -15.47 -17.44
CA ILE A 3 28.85 -15.04 -16.15
C ILE A 3 27.46 -15.68 -16.00
N LYS A 4 27.35 -16.68 -15.13
CA LYS A 4 26.07 -17.30 -14.77
C LYS A 4 25.40 -16.43 -13.70
N ILE A 5 24.59 -15.45 -14.10
CA ILE A 5 23.75 -14.71 -13.15
C ILE A 5 22.62 -15.65 -12.69
N LYS A 6 22.70 -16.12 -11.43
CA LYS A 6 21.62 -16.84 -10.76
C LYS A 6 20.63 -15.81 -10.21
N ILE A 7 19.64 -15.42 -11.02
CA ILE A 7 18.55 -14.56 -10.55
C ILE A 7 17.62 -15.43 -9.70
N ASN A 8 17.72 -15.28 -8.38
CA ASN A 8 16.80 -15.93 -7.46
C ASN A 8 15.44 -15.22 -7.55
N GLN A 9 14.53 -15.78 -8.33
CA GLN A 9 13.20 -15.23 -8.64
C GLN A 9 12.42 -14.90 -7.35
N SER A 10 12.48 -15.77 -6.34
CA SER A 10 11.83 -15.57 -5.04
C SER A 10 12.38 -14.39 -4.23
N ALA A 11 13.69 -14.10 -4.34
CA ALA A 11 14.29 -12.95 -3.67
C ALA A 11 13.90 -11.63 -4.35
N LEU A 12 13.78 -11.66 -5.68
CA LEU A 12 13.32 -10.53 -6.47
C LEU A 12 11.85 -10.22 -6.17
N GLU A 13 10.98 -11.24 -6.15
CA GLU A 13 9.57 -11.07 -5.81
C GLU A 13 9.40 -10.47 -4.42
N LYS A 14 10.12 -10.98 -3.41
CA LYS A 14 10.05 -10.43 -2.05
C LYS A 14 10.47 -8.95 -2.01
N ALA A 15 11.58 -8.61 -2.64
CA ALA A 15 12.07 -7.23 -2.67
C ALA A 15 11.11 -6.28 -3.41
N VAL A 16 10.51 -6.73 -4.51
CA VAL A 16 9.48 -5.96 -5.25
C VAL A 16 8.22 -5.80 -4.40
N LYS A 17 7.79 -6.85 -3.69
CA LYS A 17 6.64 -6.84 -2.79
C LYS A 17 6.84 -5.83 -1.65
N GLU A 18 8.01 -5.84 -1.01
CA GLU A 18 8.39 -4.90 0.05
C GLU A 18 8.47 -3.45 -0.45
N ALA A 19 9.07 -3.21 -1.62
CA ALA A 19 9.14 -1.87 -2.21
C ALA A 19 7.76 -1.35 -2.64
N ALA A 20 6.91 -2.21 -3.21
CA ALA A 20 5.55 -1.88 -3.57
C ALA A 20 4.69 -1.56 -2.33
N MET A 21 4.85 -2.33 -1.25
CA MET A 21 4.18 -2.06 0.04
C MET A 21 4.65 -0.74 0.64
N ALA A 22 5.95 -0.47 0.68
CA ALA A 22 6.49 0.80 1.16
C ALA A 22 5.94 1.97 0.35
N LYS A 23 5.95 1.86 -0.99
CA LYS A 23 5.37 2.85 -1.88
C LYS A 23 3.86 3.00 -1.68
N ALA A 24 3.13 1.92 -1.48
CA ALA A 24 1.69 1.96 -1.21
C ALA A 24 1.38 2.64 0.13
N MET A 25 2.19 2.43 1.17
CA MET A 25 2.05 3.11 2.46
C MET A 25 2.39 4.60 2.36
N GLU A 26 3.36 4.97 1.53
CA GLU A 26 3.69 6.38 1.23
C GLU A 26 2.65 7.05 0.33
N MET A 27 1.97 6.29 -0.52
CA MET A 27 0.92 6.78 -1.39
C MET A 27 -0.38 6.95 -0.62
N THR A 28 -0.93 8.14 -0.72
CA THR A 28 -2.25 8.45 -0.19
C THR A 28 -3.28 8.26 -1.29
N TYR A 29 -4.31 7.48 -0.98
CA TYR A 29 -5.40 7.19 -1.91
C TYR A 29 -6.55 8.12 -1.61
N ASP A 30 -7.11 8.71 -2.67
CA ASP A 30 -8.36 9.45 -2.58
C ASP A 30 -9.48 8.43 -2.45
N ILE A 31 -10.02 8.30 -1.24
CA ILE A 31 -11.12 7.41 -0.93
C ILE A 31 -12.27 8.22 -0.36
N GLU A 32 -13.48 7.88 -0.78
CA GLU A 32 -14.67 8.46 -0.19
C GLU A 32 -14.93 7.80 1.16
N CYS A 33 -14.92 8.59 2.22
CA CYS A 33 -15.18 8.08 3.56
C CYS A 33 -16.64 7.57 3.63
N PRO A 34 -16.89 6.29 3.97
CA PRO A 34 -18.26 5.74 3.99
C PRO A 34 -19.15 6.34 5.09
N HIS A 35 -18.56 7.06 6.05
CA HIS A 35 -19.30 7.69 7.14
C HIS A 35 -19.82 9.09 6.79
N CYS A 36 -19.11 9.84 5.97
CA CYS A 36 -19.40 11.25 5.70
C CYS A 36 -19.40 11.61 4.20
N HIS A 37 -19.11 10.65 3.32
CA HIS A 37 -19.00 10.81 1.86
C HIS A 37 -18.09 11.97 1.43
N VAL A 38 -17.09 12.31 2.25
CA VAL A 38 -16.05 13.25 1.83
C VAL A 38 -14.90 12.48 1.20
N ALA A 39 -14.39 13.02 0.09
CA ALA A 39 -13.14 12.58 -0.50
C ALA A 39 -12.01 12.95 0.47
N ILE A 40 -11.34 11.92 0.98
CA ILE A 40 -10.21 12.08 1.88
C ILE A 40 -9.02 11.33 1.31
N ASN A 41 -7.86 11.94 1.49
CA ASN A 41 -6.61 11.40 1.02
C ASN A 41 -5.91 10.72 2.20
N VAL A 42 -6.00 9.38 2.26
CA VAL A 42 -5.45 8.60 3.37
C VAL A 42 -4.50 7.52 2.88
N PRO A 43 -3.40 7.24 3.62
CA PRO A 43 -2.49 6.17 3.27
C PRO A 43 -3.10 4.80 3.52
N VAL A 44 -2.47 3.80 2.93
CA VAL A 44 -2.81 2.40 3.09
C VAL A 44 -2.48 1.95 4.51
N GLY A 45 -3.46 1.35 5.19
CA GLY A 45 -3.38 0.96 6.59
C GLY A 45 -4.53 1.55 7.40
N GLN A 46 -4.30 1.68 8.70
CA GLN A 46 -5.26 2.24 9.63
C GLN A 46 -5.18 3.76 9.59
N SER A 47 -6.22 4.39 9.06
CA SER A 47 -6.31 5.83 8.85
C SER A 47 -7.59 6.36 9.48
N VAL A 48 -7.53 7.51 10.13
CA VAL A 48 -8.72 8.13 10.73
C VAL A 48 -9.18 9.28 9.84
N CYS A 49 -10.46 9.31 9.51
CA CYS A 49 -11.05 10.41 8.75
C CYS A 49 -10.93 11.72 9.56
N PRO A 50 -10.24 12.76 9.05
CA PRO A 50 -10.13 14.03 9.78
C PRO A 50 -11.45 14.80 9.86
N THR A 51 -12.44 14.46 9.02
CA THR A 51 -13.73 15.15 8.96
C THR A 51 -14.75 14.57 9.92
N CYS A 52 -14.87 13.25 10.02
CA CYS A 52 -15.87 12.60 10.87
C CYS A 52 -15.29 11.83 12.06
N GLY A 53 -13.97 11.63 12.12
CA GLY A 53 -13.32 10.77 13.11
C GLY A 53 -13.57 9.27 12.89
N GLY A 54 -14.13 8.88 11.75
CA GLY A 54 -14.37 7.47 11.42
C GLY A 54 -13.06 6.75 11.09
N GLU A 55 -12.86 5.57 11.67
CA GLU A 55 -11.72 4.71 11.40
C GLU A 55 -11.88 4.03 10.04
N ILE A 56 -10.89 4.17 9.17
CA ILE A 56 -10.81 3.53 7.86
C ILE A 56 -9.60 2.60 7.87
N ASP A 57 -9.83 1.29 7.70
CA ASP A 57 -8.76 0.31 7.48
C ASP A 57 -8.65 0.04 5.97
N LEU A 58 -7.74 0.75 5.30
CA LEU A 58 -7.46 0.50 3.89
C LEU A 58 -6.40 -0.59 3.77
N LYS A 59 -6.83 -1.86 3.71
CA LYS A 59 -5.92 -3.01 3.64
C LYS A 59 -5.63 -3.38 2.19
N LEU A 60 -4.40 -3.12 1.70
CA LEU A 60 -3.94 -3.75 0.45
C LEU A 60 -3.70 -5.24 0.71
N LYS A 61 -4.58 -6.10 0.19
CA LYS A 61 -4.29 -7.53 0.08
C LYS A 61 -3.42 -7.74 -1.16
N LEU A 62 -2.17 -8.10 -0.91
CA LEU A 62 -1.24 -8.51 -1.96
C LEU A 62 -1.10 -10.03 -1.85
N ASP A 63 -2.00 -10.77 -2.52
CA ASP A 63 -1.86 -12.22 -2.74
C ASP A 63 -0.54 -12.49 -3.49
#